data_AF-A0AAQ4F2Q6-F1
#
_entry.id   AF-A0AAQ4F2Q6-F1
#
_cell.length_a   1.000
_cell.length_b   1.000
_cell.length_c   1.000
_cell.angle_alpha   90.00
_cell.angle_beta   90.00
_cell.angle_gamma   90.00
#
_symmetry.space_group_name_H-M   'P 1'
#
loop_
_entity.id
_entity.type
_entity.pdbx_description
1 polymer ?
#
loop_
_entity_poly.entity_id
_entity_poly.type
_entity_poly.pdbx_seq_one_letter_code
_entity_poly.pdbx_strand_id
1 'polypeptide(L)'
;MQHYDLQGSVHGSRSSVVNTEARTLHSSSYHRKVVIARFTDLTHGQFNEVIQQGAAGVLIFLPQNISAIPPEKLKVLMELEHALLEDAVPVPVYFAYETEELKDMYRSVQRTSDNGRTTSVAQELWGMLKASGFQLVLSGSQAKMIPDVQLSSIQGKLSGFGVEEQLPTGVIVAHYDAFGVTPALSFGADSNGSGVAALLELARLFSKLYTNSRTHPQ
;
A
#
# COMPACT_ATOMS: atom_id res chain seq x y z
N MET A 1 4.00 5.26 0.84
CA MET A 1 3.79 4.14 1.76
C MET A 1 3.08 4.63 3.01
N GLN A 2 2.23 3.81 3.64
CA GLN A 2 1.69 4.09 4.96
C GLN A 2 2.84 4.25 5.97
N HIS A 3 2.64 5.10 6.98
CA HIS A 3 3.52 5.17 8.14
C HIS A 3 2.70 5.49 9.38
N TYR A 4 3.10 4.92 10.52
CA TYR A 4 2.44 5.14 11.80
C TYR A 4 3.39 4.73 12.94
N ASP A 5 3.07 5.20 14.14
CA ASP A 5 3.78 4.82 15.36
C ASP A 5 2.85 3.99 16.23
N LEU A 6 3.32 2.82 16.65
CA LEU A 6 2.59 1.95 17.55
C LEU A 6 3.47 1.63 18.74
N GLN A 7 3.06 2.08 19.93
CA GLN A 7 3.78 1.85 21.18
C GLN A 7 5.27 2.30 21.16
N GLY A 8 5.59 3.34 20.39
CA GLY A 8 6.96 3.85 20.23
C GLY A 8 7.76 3.19 19.11
N SER A 9 7.24 2.14 18.48
CA SER A 9 7.82 1.53 17.28
C SER A 9 7.31 2.25 16.03
N VAL A 10 8.25 2.65 15.17
CA VAL A 10 7.95 3.32 13.89
C VAL A 10 7.74 2.27 12.82
N HIS A 11 6.70 2.45 12.01
CA HIS A 11 6.35 1.57 10.91
C HIS A 11 6.26 2.36 9.60
N GLY A 12 6.64 1.71 8.51
CA GLY A 12 6.61 2.25 7.16
C GLY A 12 7.67 3.31 6.86
N SER A 13 7.38 4.17 5.87
CA SER A 13 8.33 5.18 5.39
C SER A 13 7.86 6.60 5.66
N ARG A 14 8.72 7.40 6.30
CA ARG A 14 8.49 8.83 6.62
C ARG A 14 9.10 9.78 5.60
N SER A 15 10.02 9.27 4.78
CA SER A 15 10.74 10.04 3.76
C SER A 15 9.87 10.20 2.51
N SER A 16 9.94 11.36 1.86
CA SER A 16 9.11 11.68 0.68
C SER A 16 9.86 12.36 -0.47
N VAL A 17 11.15 12.67 -0.29
CA VAL A 17 11.96 13.40 -1.27
C VAL A 17 12.92 12.44 -1.97
N VAL A 18 12.94 12.51 -3.29
CA VAL A 18 13.86 11.75 -4.15
C VAL A 18 14.34 12.64 -5.27
N ASN A 19 15.64 12.59 -5.57
CA ASN A 19 16.21 13.25 -6.73
C ASN A 19 17.41 12.46 -7.25
N THR A 20 17.15 11.28 -7.81
CA THR A 20 18.20 10.35 -8.22
C THR A 20 17.79 9.54 -9.45
N GLU A 21 18.78 9.01 -10.15
CA GLU A 21 18.56 8.08 -11.25
C GLU A 21 17.87 6.79 -10.81
N ALA A 22 17.08 6.24 -11.71
CA ALA A 22 16.38 4.99 -11.56
C ALA A 22 17.19 3.79 -12.07
N ARG A 23 16.98 2.65 -11.42
CA ARG A 23 17.52 1.33 -11.77
C ARG A 23 16.45 0.27 -11.56
N THR A 24 16.53 -0.84 -12.28
CA THR A 24 15.68 -2.00 -12.03
C THR A 24 16.29 -2.92 -10.97
N LEU A 25 15.51 -3.86 -10.47
CA LEU A 25 16.02 -5.00 -9.72
C LEU A 25 17.15 -5.72 -10.50
N HIS A 26 18.04 -6.38 -9.75
CA HIS A 26 19.22 -7.10 -10.24
C HIS A 26 20.30 -6.24 -10.90
N SER A 27 20.28 -4.92 -10.66
CA SER A 27 21.38 -4.03 -11.04
C SER A 27 22.62 -4.27 -10.16
N SER A 28 23.81 -3.95 -10.68
CA SER A 28 25.08 -4.15 -9.97
C SER A 28 25.25 -3.31 -8.70
N SER A 29 24.54 -2.20 -8.58
CA SER A 29 24.55 -1.34 -7.40
C SER A 29 23.25 -0.52 -7.29
N TYR A 30 22.72 -0.42 -6.07
CA TYR A 30 21.58 0.44 -5.75
C TYR A 30 21.97 1.75 -5.06
N HIS A 31 23.27 1.98 -4.79
CA HIS A 31 23.70 3.12 -3.99
C HIS A 31 23.27 4.46 -4.60
N ARG A 32 22.47 5.24 -3.85
CA ARG A 32 21.90 6.52 -4.28
C ARG A 32 21.10 6.44 -5.59
N LYS A 33 20.44 5.31 -5.84
CA LYS A 33 19.52 5.12 -6.96
C LYS A 33 18.11 4.82 -6.46
N VAL A 34 17.12 5.14 -7.27
CA VAL A 34 15.74 4.67 -7.05
C VAL A 34 15.59 3.33 -7.71
N VAL A 35 15.17 2.34 -6.95
CA VAL A 35 14.92 1.01 -7.50
C VAL A 35 13.47 0.91 -7.95
N ILE A 36 13.27 0.63 -9.22
CA ILE A 36 11.97 0.33 -9.80
C ILE A 36 11.79 -1.19 -9.79
N ALA A 37 10.72 -1.65 -9.15
CA ALA A 37 10.37 -3.04 -9.04
C ALA A 37 8.91 -3.25 -9.43
N ARG A 38 8.60 -4.38 -10.08
CA ARG A 38 7.22 -4.83 -10.20
C ARG A 38 6.85 -5.59 -8.95
N PHE A 39 5.66 -5.33 -8.40
CA PHE A 39 5.19 -5.99 -7.18
C PHE A 39 5.22 -7.51 -7.32
N THR A 40 4.84 -8.04 -8.49
CA THR A 40 4.83 -9.48 -8.81
C THR A 40 6.18 -10.18 -8.82
N ASP A 41 7.27 -9.41 -8.88
CA ASP A 41 8.65 -9.91 -8.97
C ASP A 41 9.48 -9.58 -7.72
N LEU A 42 8.86 -8.88 -6.76
CA LEU A 42 9.50 -8.43 -5.54
C LEU A 42 9.19 -9.40 -4.40
N THR A 43 10.23 -9.79 -3.68
CA THR A 43 10.13 -10.52 -2.41
C THR A 43 10.61 -9.63 -1.26
N HIS A 44 10.24 -9.96 -0.03
CA HIS A 44 10.74 -9.24 1.15
C HIS A 44 12.27 -9.26 1.26
N GLY A 45 12.89 -10.40 0.94
CA GLY A 45 14.36 -10.52 0.91
C GLY A 45 15.02 -9.58 -0.10
N GLN A 46 14.49 -9.49 -1.33
CA GLN A 46 15.00 -8.56 -2.34
C GLN A 46 14.76 -7.10 -1.94
N PHE A 47 13.61 -6.79 -1.33
CA PHE A 47 13.34 -5.46 -0.82
C PHE A 47 14.38 -5.06 0.23
N ASN A 48 14.66 -5.93 1.21
CA ASN A 48 15.67 -5.69 2.22
C ASN A 48 17.08 -5.54 1.64
N GLU A 49 17.45 -6.37 0.66
CA GLU A 49 18.72 -6.23 -0.05
C GLU A 49 18.86 -4.85 -0.69
N VAL A 50 17.80 -4.36 -1.37
CA VAL A 50 17.76 -3.03 -1.98
C VAL A 50 17.98 -1.93 -0.94
N ILE A 51 17.32 -2.03 0.21
CA ILE A 51 17.48 -1.06 1.30
C ILE A 51 18.91 -1.11 1.88
N GLN A 52 19.43 -2.30 2.16
CA GLN A 52 20.77 -2.51 2.75
C GLN A 52 21.90 -2.03 1.84
N GLN A 53 21.74 -2.11 0.52
CA GLN A 53 22.70 -1.59 -0.46
C GLN A 53 22.65 -0.06 -0.62
N GLY A 54 21.81 0.65 0.14
CA GLY A 54 21.78 2.11 0.18
C GLY A 54 21.02 2.74 -0.98
N ALA A 55 19.92 2.12 -1.40
CA ALA A 55 18.96 2.75 -2.31
C ALA A 55 18.51 4.12 -1.78
N ALA A 56 18.28 5.08 -2.68
CA ALA A 56 17.71 6.38 -2.33
C ALA A 56 16.19 6.34 -2.19
N GLY A 57 15.54 5.30 -2.71
CA GLY A 57 14.10 5.12 -2.68
C GLY A 57 13.68 3.92 -3.52
N VAL A 58 12.42 3.52 -3.41
CA VAL A 58 11.85 2.40 -4.16
C VAL A 58 10.53 2.83 -4.81
N LEU A 59 10.36 2.50 -6.08
CA LEU A 59 9.11 2.66 -6.82
C LEU A 59 8.58 1.28 -7.19
N ILE A 60 7.44 0.91 -6.63
CA ILE A 60 6.81 -0.39 -6.81
C ILE A 60 5.61 -0.26 -7.76
N PHE A 61 5.63 -1.00 -8.86
CA PHE A 61 4.52 -1.08 -9.80
C PHE A 61 3.52 -2.13 -9.38
N LEU A 62 2.29 -1.69 -9.14
CA LEU A 62 1.15 -2.52 -8.79
C LEU A 62 0.47 -3.03 -10.07
N PRO A 63 0.09 -4.32 -10.11
CA PRO A 63 -0.69 -4.86 -11.21
C PRO A 63 -2.09 -4.23 -11.23
N GLN A 64 -2.63 -4.00 -12.43
CA GLN A 64 -4.01 -3.50 -12.60
C GLN A 64 -5.06 -4.53 -12.14
N ASN A 65 -4.75 -5.82 -12.29
CA ASN A 65 -5.65 -6.92 -11.96
C ASN A 65 -4.94 -7.94 -11.06
N ILE A 66 -5.20 -7.86 -9.76
CA ILE A 66 -4.68 -8.79 -8.75
C ILE A 66 -5.30 -10.18 -8.92
N SER A 67 -6.56 -10.27 -9.35
CA SER A 67 -7.28 -11.54 -9.53
C SER A 67 -6.70 -12.42 -10.64
N ALA A 68 -5.90 -11.84 -11.54
CA ALA A 68 -5.18 -12.58 -12.57
C ALA A 68 -3.89 -13.26 -12.07
N ILE A 69 -3.49 -13.00 -10.82
CA ILE A 69 -2.24 -13.52 -10.24
C ILE A 69 -2.48 -14.96 -9.72
N PRO A 70 -1.59 -15.91 -10.03
CA PRO A 70 -1.70 -17.27 -9.51
C PRO A 70 -1.69 -17.30 -7.97
N PRO A 71 -2.44 -18.21 -7.33
CA PRO A 71 -2.60 -18.24 -5.87
C PRO A 71 -1.27 -18.43 -5.13
N GLU A 72 -0.33 -19.19 -5.69
CA GLU A 72 1.01 -19.38 -5.12
C GLU A 72 1.79 -18.06 -5.03
N LYS A 73 1.72 -17.24 -6.09
CA LYS A 73 2.36 -15.92 -6.11
C LYS A 73 1.63 -14.94 -5.20
N LEU A 74 0.31 -15.01 -5.14
CA LEU A 74 -0.50 -14.15 -4.28
C LEU A 74 -0.10 -14.29 -2.81
N LYS A 75 0.19 -15.51 -2.35
CA LYS A 75 0.69 -15.73 -0.99
C LYS A 75 2.01 -15.00 -0.70
N VAL A 76 2.97 -15.07 -1.62
CA VAL A 76 4.25 -14.34 -1.50
C VAL A 76 4.04 -12.82 -1.46
N LEU A 77 3.08 -12.32 -2.24
CA LEU A 77 2.74 -10.90 -2.24
C LEU A 77 2.07 -10.46 -0.93
N MET A 78 1.22 -11.30 -0.34
CA MET A 78 0.63 -11.04 0.98
C MET A 78 1.71 -11.02 2.07
N GLU A 79 2.67 -11.95 2.01
CA GLU A 79 3.82 -11.96 2.93
C GLU A 79 4.67 -10.69 2.79
N LEU A 80 4.93 -10.25 1.55
CA LEU A 80 5.60 -8.98 1.29
C LEU A 80 4.81 -7.79 1.81
N GLU A 81 3.49 -7.74 1.55
CA GLU A 81 2.63 -6.65 2.02
C GLU A 81 2.63 -6.55 3.55
N HIS A 82 2.48 -7.69 4.22
CA HIS A 82 2.51 -7.77 5.67
C HIS A 82 3.85 -7.28 6.24
N ALA A 83 4.97 -7.77 5.68
CA ALA A 83 6.28 -7.33 6.13
C ALA A 83 6.50 -5.83 5.90
N LEU A 84 6.05 -5.28 4.76
CA LEU A 84 6.11 -3.85 4.50
C LEU A 84 5.26 -3.02 5.49
N LEU A 85 4.16 -3.55 6.02
CA LEU A 85 3.38 -2.88 7.06
C LEU A 85 4.06 -2.87 8.44
N GLU A 86 4.92 -3.86 8.69
CA GLU A 86 5.63 -4.02 9.96
C GLU A 86 7.01 -3.33 9.96
N ASP A 87 7.65 -3.23 8.80
CA ASP A 87 9.02 -2.72 8.70
C ASP A 87 9.11 -1.19 8.85
N ALA A 88 10.13 -0.74 9.58
CA ALA A 88 10.57 0.65 9.57
C ALA A 88 11.49 0.88 8.34
N VAL A 89 11.01 1.62 7.35
CA VAL A 89 11.75 1.84 6.10
C VAL A 89 12.37 3.25 6.06
N PRO A 90 13.71 3.37 6.00
CA PRO A 90 14.38 4.68 6.10
C PRO A 90 14.26 5.53 4.82
N VAL A 91 13.93 4.90 3.69
CA VAL A 91 13.88 5.52 2.37
C VAL A 91 12.45 5.65 1.88
N PRO A 92 12.14 6.62 1.00
CA PRO A 92 10.81 6.77 0.43
C PRO A 92 10.43 5.54 -0.41
N VAL A 93 9.22 5.04 -0.21
CA VAL A 93 8.62 3.95 -1.00
C VAL A 93 7.31 4.43 -1.63
N TYR A 94 7.27 4.38 -2.96
CA TYR A 94 6.15 4.81 -3.78
C TYR A 94 5.49 3.62 -4.45
N PHE A 95 4.18 3.75 -4.68
CA PHE A 95 3.36 2.77 -5.36
C PHE A 95 2.65 3.46 -6.51
N ALA A 96 2.62 2.82 -7.67
CA ALA A 96 1.85 3.28 -8.81
C ALA A 96 1.29 2.07 -9.54
N TYR A 97 0.05 2.17 -10.04
CA TYR A 97 -0.44 1.16 -10.95
C TYR A 97 0.37 1.16 -12.23
N GLU A 98 0.68 -0.04 -12.73
CA GLU A 98 1.44 -0.22 -13.94
C GLU A 98 0.62 0.27 -15.14
N THR A 99 1.05 1.37 -15.77
CA THR A 99 0.51 1.89 -17.03
C THR A 99 1.44 1.50 -18.20
N GLU A 100 0.98 1.63 -19.44
CA GLU A 100 1.82 1.32 -20.60
C GLU A 100 3.07 2.21 -20.67
N GLU A 101 2.95 3.49 -20.29
CA GLU A 101 4.07 4.43 -20.23
C GLU A 101 5.10 4.01 -19.18
N LEU A 102 4.65 3.57 -18.00
CA LEU A 102 5.53 3.07 -16.95
C LEU A 102 6.19 1.73 -17.32
N LYS A 103 5.50 0.85 -18.06
CA LYS A 103 6.08 -0.38 -18.61
C LYS A 103 7.18 -0.08 -19.62
N ASP A 104 6.97 0.87 -20.52
CA ASP A 104 7.96 1.24 -21.52
C ASP A 104 9.18 1.91 -20.89
N MET A 105 8.95 2.77 -19.89
CA MET A 105 10.02 3.32 -19.06
C MET A 105 10.80 2.21 -18.34
N TYR A 106 10.13 1.25 -17.69
CA TYR A 106 10.77 0.11 -17.04
C TYR A 106 11.67 -0.69 -17.99
N ARG A 107 11.14 -1.05 -19.18
CA ARG A 107 11.89 -1.77 -20.21
C ARG A 107 13.11 -0.99 -20.69
N SER A 108 12.99 0.33 -20.78
CA SER A 108 14.09 1.20 -21.18
C SER A 108 15.20 1.22 -20.12
N VAL A 109 14.85 1.37 -18.83
CA VAL A 109 15.80 1.32 -17.71
C VAL A 109 16.48 -0.05 -17.62
N GLN A 110 15.73 -1.14 -17.86
CA GLN A 110 16.25 -2.50 -17.80
C GLN A 110 17.32 -2.73 -18.88
N ARG A 111 17.07 -2.33 -20.13
CA ARG A 111 18.06 -2.44 -21.24
C ARG A 111 19.35 -1.68 -20.96
N THR A 112 19.25 -0.50 -20.35
CA THR A 112 20.43 0.30 -19.97
C THR A 112 21.21 -0.34 -18.82
N SER A 113 20.54 -1.08 -17.94
CA SER A 113 21.18 -1.76 -16.80
C SER A 113 21.88 -3.07 -17.22
N ASP A 114 21.32 -3.80 -18.20
CA ASP A 114 21.86 -5.07 -18.70
C ASP A 114 23.05 -4.91 -19.66
N ASN A 115 23.24 -3.74 -20.28
CA ASN A 115 24.35 -3.47 -21.20
C ASN A 115 25.75 -3.41 -20.54
N GLY A 116 25.85 -3.74 -19.24
CA GLY A 116 27.13 -3.86 -18.52
C GLY A 116 27.95 -5.10 -18.85
N ARG A 117 27.56 -5.93 -19.83
CA ARG A 117 28.33 -7.11 -20.26
C ARG A 117 28.27 -7.23 -21.79
N THR A 118 29.42 -7.04 -22.45
CA THR A 118 29.78 -7.45 -23.83
C THR A 118 29.52 -6.51 -25.03
N THR A 119 29.96 -5.24 -25.05
CA THR A 119 30.26 -4.55 -26.33
C THR A 119 31.41 -3.53 -26.25
N SER A 120 32.07 -3.36 -27.41
CA SER A 120 33.18 -2.44 -27.73
C SER A 120 33.19 -1.09 -26.98
N VAL A 121 34.39 -0.63 -26.58
CA VAL A 121 34.68 0.67 -25.91
C VAL A 121 34.04 1.88 -26.61
N ALA A 122 33.85 1.85 -27.93
CA ALA A 122 33.15 2.91 -28.65
C ALA A 122 31.64 2.88 -28.39
N GLN A 123 31.05 1.69 -28.25
CA GLN A 123 29.65 1.49 -27.89
C GLN A 123 29.38 1.87 -26.44
N GLU A 124 30.35 1.68 -25.53
CA GLU A 124 30.29 2.16 -24.15
C GLU A 124 30.29 3.70 -24.08
N LEU A 125 31.09 4.38 -24.92
CA LEU A 125 31.08 5.85 -25.04
C LEU A 125 29.75 6.38 -25.60
N TRP A 126 29.18 5.74 -26.62
CA TRP A 126 27.84 6.07 -27.12
C TRP A 126 26.73 5.69 -26.12
N GLY A 127 26.93 4.61 -25.37
CA GLY A 127 26.09 4.16 -24.28
C GLY A 127 26.08 5.17 -23.15
N MET A 128 27.24 5.74 -22.77
CA MET A 128 27.38 6.78 -21.74
C MET A 128 26.63 8.07 -22.10
N LEU A 129 26.59 8.45 -23.39
CA LEU A 129 25.82 9.62 -23.85
C LEU A 129 24.30 9.38 -23.89
N LYS A 130 23.86 8.12 -24.00
CA LYS A 130 22.44 7.70 -23.86
C LYS A 130 22.08 7.21 -22.45
N ALA A 131 23.07 7.02 -21.59
CA ALA A 131 22.94 6.53 -20.22
C ALA A 131 22.59 7.64 -19.23
N SER A 132 22.12 8.80 -19.72
CA SER A 132 21.23 9.67 -18.96
C SER A 132 19.97 8.89 -18.61
N GLY A 133 20.10 8.01 -17.62
CA GLY A 133 19.04 7.16 -17.11
C GLY A 133 17.88 8.02 -16.63
N PHE A 134 16.69 7.41 -16.59
CA PHE A 134 15.52 8.07 -16.04
C PHE A 134 15.84 8.57 -14.63
N GLN A 135 15.63 9.86 -14.38
CA GLN A 135 15.79 10.45 -13.06
C GLN A 135 14.41 10.64 -12.46
N LEU A 136 14.20 10.08 -11.26
CA LEU A 136 12.99 10.33 -10.51
C LEU A 136 13.22 11.57 -9.65
N VAL A 137 12.35 12.57 -9.83
CA VAL A 137 12.38 13.82 -9.08
C VAL A 137 11.03 13.98 -8.38
N LEU A 138 11.04 13.80 -7.07
CA LEU A 138 9.88 14.00 -6.20
C LEU A 138 10.26 14.96 -5.10
N SER A 139 9.60 16.12 -5.11
CA SER A 139 9.70 17.14 -4.07
C SER A 139 8.42 17.11 -3.26
N GLY A 140 8.51 16.62 -2.03
CA GLY A 140 7.38 16.50 -1.11
C GLY A 140 7.72 17.06 0.27
N SER A 141 6.71 17.37 1.06
CA SER A 141 6.88 17.63 2.49
C SER A 141 7.18 16.33 3.23
N GLN A 142 8.04 16.40 4.23
CA GLN A 142 8.31 15.26 5.12
C GLN A 142 7.11 14.97 6.01
N ALA A 143 6.97 13.72 6.44
CA ALA A 143 5.90 13.30 7.34
C ALA A 143 5.87 14.16 8.61
N LYS A 144 4.66 14.57 9.02
CA LYS A 144 4.41 15.32 10.25
C LYS A 144 3.43 14.55 11.12
N MET A 145 3.63 14.63 12.43
CA MET A 145 2.69 14.09 13.40
C MET A 145 1.33 14.76 13.22
N ILE A 146 0.28 13.94 13.21
CA ILE A 146 -1.11 14.40 13.18
C ILE A 146 -1.65 14.22 14.61
N PRO A 147 -1.70 15.28 15.44
CA PRO A 147 -2.35 15.20 16.73
C PRO A 147 -3.87 15.10 16.55
N ASP A 148 -4.55 14.45 17.49
CA ASP A 148 -6.01 14.40 17.61
C ASP A 148 -6.75 14.01 16.32
N VAL A 149 -6.43 12.83 15.77
CA VAL A 149 -7.11 12.27 14.60
C VAL A 149 -8.60 12.10 14.90
N GLN A 150 -9.44 12.86 14.19
CA GLN A 150 -10.90 12.70 14.26
C GLN A 150 -11.31 11.47 13.43
N LEU A 151 -11.78 10.43 14.11
CA LEU A 151 -12.32 9.23 13.49
C LEU A 151 -13.85 9.31 13.48
N SER A 152 -14.43 9.14 12.29
CA SER A 152 -15.88 9.11 12.11
C SER A 152 -16.38 7.66 12.19
N SER A 153 -17.30 7.38 13.11
CA SER A 153 -17.96 6.08 13.23
C SER A 153 -19.46 6.20 13.00
N ILE A 154 -20.06 5.16 12.41
CA ILE A 154 -21.51 5.06 12.27
C ILE A 154 -22.06 4.33 13.49
N GLN A 155 -23.03 4.94 14.18
CA GLN A 155 -23.74 4.31 15.29
C GLN A 155 -25.25 4.42 15.09
N GLY A 156 -25.97 3.37 15.49
CA GLY A 156 -27.42 3.33 15.51
C GLY A 156 -27.89 2.57 16.74
N LYS A 157 -29.02 3.01 17.32
CA LYS A 157 -29.60 2.39 18.51
C LYS A 157 -31.09 2.14 18.29
N LEU A 158 -31.53 0.95 18.69
CA LEU A 158 -32.92 0.54 18.68
C LEU A 158 -33.28 0.13 20.11
N SER A 159 -34.20 0.86 20.74
CA SER A 159 -34.58 0.64 22.13
C SER A 159 -35.84 -0.24 22.19
N GLY A 160 -35.81 -1.24 23.07
CA GLY A 160 -36.95 -2.11 23.35
C GLY A 160 -38.03 -1.42 24.19
N PHE A 161 -39.07 -2.15 24.54
CA PHE A 161 -40.19 -1.60 25.33
C PHE A 161 -39.87 -1.62 26.84
N GLY A 162 -39.74 -0.45 27.47
CA GLY A 162 -39.49 -0.34 28.91
C GLY A 162 -38.67 0.88 29.30
N VAL A 163 -38.14 0.87 30.52
CA VAL A 163 -37.19 1.88 31.00
C VAL A 163 -35.82 1.53 30.45
N GLU A 164 -35.29 2.38 29.57
CA GLU A 164 -34.07 2.12 28.80
C GLU A 164 -32.85 1.72 29.63
N GLU A 165 -32.69 2.33 30.81
CA GLU A 165 -31.59 2.06 31.76
C GLU A 165 -31.65 0.67 32.38
N GLN A 166 -32.80 0.00 32.31
CA GLN A 166 -33.05 -1.33 32.87
C GLN A 166 -33.06 -2.42 31.79
N LEU A 167 -33.00 -2.04 30.51
CA LEU A 167 -33.03 -2.99 29.40
C LEU A 167 -31.63 -3.56 29.11
N PRO A 168 -31.51 -4.88 28.88
CA PRO A 168 -30.25 -5.46 28.42
C PRO A 168 -29.89 -4.92 27.04
N THR A 169 -28.62 -4.54 26.85
CA THR A 169 -28.13 -3.98 25.59
C THR A 169 -27.26 -5.01 24.87
N GLY A 170 -27.66 -5.39 23.65
CA GLY A 170 -26.82 -6.11 22.70
C GLY A 170 -26.18 -5.14 21.71
N VAL A 171 -24.94 -5.41 21.31
CA VAL A 171 -24.21 -4.58 20.34
C VAL A 171 -23.78 -5.44 19.16
N ILE A 172 -24.12 -5.02 17.95
CA ILE A 172 -23.63 -5.59 16.70
C ILE A 172 -22.60 -4.61 16.14
N VAL A 173 -21.38 -5.08 15.92
CA VAL A 173 -20.24 -4.24 15.50
C VAL A 173 -19.71 -4.78 14.18
N ALA A 174 -19.32 -3.86 13.28
CA ALA A 174 -18.54 -4.16 12.10
C ALA A 174 -17.38 -3.16 12.01
N HIS A 175 -16.24 -3.61 11.49
CA HIS A 175 -15.10 -2.75 11.23
C HIS A 175 -15.33 -2.02 9.90
N TYR A 176 -15.34 -0.69 9.92
CA TYR A 176 -15.43 0.15 8.71
C TYR A 176 -14.10 0.85 8.45
N ASP A 177 -13.07 0.04 8.27
CA ASP A 177 -11.73 0.48 7.96
C ASP A 177 -11.15 -0.36 6.82
N ALA A 178 -10.15 0.21 6.17
CA ALA A 178 -9.30 -0.49 5.23
C ALA A 178 -7.86 -0.10 5.57
N PHE A 179 -7.03 -1.11 5.83
CA PHE A 179 -5.64 -0.93 6.21
C PHE A 179 -4.75 -1.68 5.23
N GLY A 180 -3.70 -1.04 4.73
CA GLY A 180 -2.80 -1.63 3.75
C GLY A 180 -1.66 -0.71 3.41
N VAL A 181 -0.62 -1.22 2.76
CA VAL A 181 0.67 -0.50 2.59
C VAL A 181 0.52 0.85 1.87
N THR A 182 -0.56 1.03 1.11
CA THR A 182 -0.93 2.25 0.42
C THR A 182 -2.36 2.67 0.80
N PRO A 183 -2.55 3.57 1.78
CA PRO A 183 -3.87 3.91 2.31
C PRO A 183 -4.84 4.45 1.24
N ALA A 184 -4.31 5.22 0.27
CA ALA A 184 -5.10 5.76 -0.83
C ALA A 184 -5.63 4.70 -1.81
N LEU A 185 -5.09 3.48 -1.78
CA LEU A 185 -5.47 2.36 -2.64
C LEU A 185 -6.08 1.19 -1.84
N SER A 186 -6.26 1.35 -0.52
CA SER A 186 -6.86 0.34 0.35
C SER A 186 -8.37 0.51 0.37
N PHE A 187 -9.09 -0.26 -0.46
CA PHE A 187 -10.56 -0.15 -0.60
C PHE A 187 -11.35 -1.15 0.27
N GLY A 188 -10.70 -2.14 0.90
CA GLY A 188 -11.26 -2.96 1.98
C GLY A 188 -12.56 -3.73 1.69
N ALA A 189 -12.99 -3.87 0.44
CA ALA A 189 -14.29 -4.45 0.11
C ALA A 189 -14.46 -5.88 0.66
N ASP A 190 -13.44 -6.72 0.52
CA ASP A 190 -13.38 -8.09 1.06
C ASP A 190 -12.61 -8.18 2.39
N SER A 191 -12.11 -7.05 2.90
CA SER A 191 -11.43 -6.93 4.19
C SER A 191 -12.18 -5.91 5.04
N ASN A 192 -13.31 -6.37 5.61
CA ASN A 192 -14.25 -5.67 6.50
C ASN A 192 -15.43 -4.93 5.83
N GLY A 193 -15.34 -4.54 4.55
CA GLY A 193 -16.42 -3.85 3.84
C GLY A 193 -17.72 -4.65 3.72
N SER A 194 -17.63 -5.97 3.50
CA SER A 194 -18.78 -6.89 3.45
C SER A 194 -19.55 -6.96 4.77
N GLY A 195 -18.86 -6.88 5.91
CA GLY A 195 -19.47 -6.84 7.24
C GLY A 195 -20.29 -5.56 7.45
N VAL A 196 -19.80 -4.43 6.96
CA VAL A 196 -20.53 -3.14 7.01
C VAL A 196 -21.74 -3.18 6.10
N ALA A 197 -21.63 -3.75 4.89
CA ALA A 197 -22.77 -3.95 4.01
C ALA A 197 -23.86 -4.80 4.67
N ALA A 198 -23.47 -5.91 5.32
CA ALA A 198 -24.40 -6.74 6.08
C ALA A 198 -25.05 -5.98 7.26
N LEU A 199 -24.28 -5.18 8.00
CA LEU A 199 -24.78 -4.37 9.11
C LEU A 199 -25.78 -3.30 8.63
N LEU A 200 -25.52 -2.65 7.50
CA LEU A 200 -26.43 -1.67 6.90
C LEU A 200 -27.73 -2.33 6.41
N GLU A 201 -27.66 -3.55 5.86
CA GLU A 201 -28.85 -4.32 5.50
C GLU A 201 -29.65 -4.76 6.73
N LEU A 202 -28.99 -5.18 7.81
CA LEU A 202 -29.65 -5.46 9.08
C LEU A 202 -30.33 -4.21 9.63
N ALA A 203 -29.66 -3.05 9.60
CA ALA A 203 -30.26 -1.78 10.01
C ALA A 203 -31.51 -1.44 9.18
N ARG A 204 -31.47 -1.68 7.86
CA ARG A 204 -32.63 -1.48 6.97
C ARG A 204 -33.79 -2.43 7.32
N LEU A 205 -33.51 -3.70 7.63
CA LEU A 205 -34.52 -4.68 8.01
C LEU A 205 -35.12 -4.35 9.38
N PHE A 206 -34.29 -4.03 10.38
CA PHE A 206 -34.77 -3.65 11.70
C PHE A 206 -35.52 -2.33 11.68
N SER A 207 -35.13 -1.35 10.85
CA SER A 207 -35.90 -0.11 10.69
C SER A 207 -37.34 -0.41 10.27
N LYS A 208 -37.55 -1.34 9.32
CA LYS A 208 -38.90 -1.77 8.93
C LYS A 208 -39.63 -2.51 10.04
N LEU A 209 -38.93 -3.35 10.79
CA LEU A 209 -39.50 -4.08 11.92
C LEU A 209 -39.95 -3.12 13.03
N TYR A 210 -39.14 -2.11 13.36
CA TYR A 210 -39.42 -1.17 14.44
C TYR A 210 -40.46 -0.08 14.11
N THR A 211 -40.93 -0.01 12.85
CA THR A 211 -42.04 0.90 12.45
C THR A 211 -43.32 0.64 13.24
N ASN A 212 -43.54 -0.58 13.73
CA ASN A 212 -44.67 -0.93 14.58
C ASN A 212 -44.20 -1.09 16.03
N SER A 213 -44.90 -0.46 16.98
CA SER A 213 -44.55 -0.58 18.41
C SER A 213 -44.75 -1.99 18.96
N ARG A 214 -45.58 -2.82 18.33
CA ARG A 214 -45.83 -4.21 18.76
C ARG A 214 -44.70 -5.18 18.46
N THR A 215 -43.78 -4.80 17.58
CA THR A 215 -42.64 -5.60 17.17
C THR A 215 -41.36 -5.19 17.90
N HIS A 216 -41.46 -4.26 18.85
CA HIS A 216 -40.36 -3.91 19.74
C HIS A 216 -40.11 -5.08 20.71
N PRO A 217 -38.85 -5.51 20.91
CA PRO A 217 -38.52 -6.56 21.87
C PRO A 217 -38.84 -6.12 23.31
N GLN A 218 -39.26 -7.09 24.13
CA GLN A 218 -39.54 -6.94 25.56
C GLN A 218 -38.35 -7.36 26.41
#